data_AF-A0A5K1JWY2-F1
#
_entry.id   AF-A0A5K1JWY2-F1
#
_cell.length_a   1.000
_cell.length_b   1.000
_cell.length_c   1.000
_cell.angle_alpha   90.00
_cell.angle_beta   90.00
_cell.angle_gamma   90.00
#
_symmetry.space_group_name_H-M   'P 1'
#
loop_
_entity.id
_entity.type
_entity.pdbx_description
1 polymer ?
#
loop_
_entity_poly.entity_id
_entity_poly.type
_entity_poly.pdbx_seq_one_letter_code
_entity_poly.pdbx_strand_id
1 'polypeptide(L)'
;MNMLIAARTVQGIGSGGILNLSEIIVSDLVPLSERGMFMGIISSVWAIASGVGPPIGGVLAQVDAWRWIFYLNLPLTGIAFILVLVFLRVRTPPGSIRDKLSRLDIFGNIIIIAGTTLALIGLTWGGVAYAWT
;
A
#
# COMPACT_ATOMS: atom_id res chain seq x y z
N MET A 1 -6.15 22.95 1.90
CA MET A 1 -6.55 21.84 1.00
C MET A 1 -5.34 21.20 0.34
N ASN A 2 -4.49 21.97 -0.35
CA ASN A 2 -3.33 21.45 -1.11
C ASN A 2 -2.36 20.57 -0.30
N MET A 3 -2.09 20.93 0.96
CA MET A 3 -1.23 20.14 1.86
C MET A 3 -1.77 18.72 2.11
N LEU A 4 -3.08 18.58 2.32
CA LEU A 4 -3.71 17.28 2.57
C LEU A 4 -3.69 16.39 1.32
N ILE A 5 -3.92 17.00 0.15
CA ILE A 5 -3.85 16.29 -1.14
C ILE A 5 -2.42 15.78 -1.36
N ALA A 6 -1.41 16.65 -1.22
CA ALA A 6 -0.01 16.26 -1.36
C ALA A 6 0.39 15.14 -0.38
N ALA A 7 -0.01 15.26 0.90
CA ALA A 7 0.25 14.23 1.90
C ALA A 7 -0.42 12.89 1.54
N ARG A 8 -1.65 12.91 1.01
CA ARG A 8 -2.35 11.71 0.55
C ARG A 8 -1.72 11.11 -0.69
N THR A 9 -1.20 11.92 -1.62
CA THR A 9 -0.44 11.42 -2.77
C THR A 9 0.81 10.67 -2.31
N VAL A 10 1.60 11.24 -1.40
CA VAL A 10 2.79 10.58 -0.85
C VAL A 10 2.42 9.29 -0.12
N GLN A 11 1.38 9.32 0.72
CA GLN A 11 0.90 8.14 1.42
C GLN A 11 0.42 7.05 0.45
N GLY A 12 -0.29 7.42 -0.61
CA GLY A 12 -0.78 6.48 -1.63
C GLY A 12 0.35 5.77 -2.35
N ILE A 13 1.38 6.51 -2.78
CA ILE A 13 2.57 5.95 -3.42
C ILE A 13 3.27 4.96 -2.47
N GLY A 14 3.49 5.35 -1.22
CA GLY A 14 4.12 4.49 -0.22
C GLY A 14 3.31 3.23 0.09
N SER A 15 1.99 3.38 0.29
CA SER A 15 1.10 2.27 0.61
C SER A 15 1.02 1.24 -0.52
N GLY A 16 0.92 1.69 -1.78
CA GLY A 16 0.90 0.79 -2.93
C GLY A 16 2.21 0.01 -3.08
N GLY A 17 3.35 0.66 -2.85
CA GLY A 17 4.66 0.01 -2.88
C GLY A 17 4.82 -1.05 -1.77
N ILE A 18 4.42 -0.74 -0.54
CA ILE A 18 4.54 -1.66 0.59
C ILE A 18 3.69 -2.91 0.39
N LEU A 19 2.45 -2.76 -0.10
CA LEU A 19 1.56 -3.90 -0.36
C LEU A 19 2.18 -4.87 -1.37
N ASN A 20 2.60 -4.36 -2.54
CA ASN A 20 3.22 -5.19 -3.57
C ASN A 20 4.56 -5.81 -3.11
N LEU A 21 5.41 -5.04 -2.43
CA LEU A 21 6.70 -5.55 -1.94
C LEU A 21 6.50 -6.65 -0.89
N SER A 22 5.48 -6.54 -0.03
CA SER A 22 5.20 -7.57 0.97
C SER A 22 4.85 -8.91 0.33
N GLU A 23 4.06 -8.90 -0.75
CA GLU A 23 3.70 -10.10 -1.51
C GLU A 23 4.91 -10.68 -2.27
N ILE A 24 5.74 -9.83 -2.86
CA ILE A 24 6.99 -10.25 -3.53
C ILE A 24 7.92 -10.93 -2.54
N ILE A 25 8.12 -10.35 -1.35
CA ILE A 25 8.99 -10.92 -0.31
C ILE A 25 8.49 -12.31 0.13
N VAL A 26 7.17 -12.48 0.30
CA VAL A 26 6.61 -13.80 0.62
C VAL A 26 6.86 -14.78 -0.52
N SER A 27 6.67 -14.37 -1.76
CA SER A 27 6.97 -15.21 -2.93
C SER A 27 8.45 -15.61 -2.97
N ASP A 28 9.37 -14.71 -2.65
CA ASP A 28 10.82 -14.97 -2.72
C ASP A 28 11.33 -15.85 -1.57
N LEU A 29 10.72 -15.76 -0.38
CA LEU A 29 11.18 -16.47 0.82
C LEU A 29 10.46 -17.81 1.06
N VAL A 30 9.20 -17.94 0.62
CA VAL A 30 8.34 -19.07 0.99
C VAL A 30 8.15 -20.02 -0.20
N PRO A 31 8.36 -21.35 -0.01
CA PRO A 31 8.05 -22.36 -1.02
C PRO A 31 6.58 -22.32 -1.46
N LEU A 32 6.31 -22.62 -2.73
CA LEU A 32 4.98 -22.48 -3.34
C LEU A 32 3.85 -23.18 -2.55
N SER A 33 4.13 -24.33 -1.94
CA SER A 33 3.17 -25.10 -1.12
C SER A 33 2.72 -24.37 0.15
N GLU A 34 3.58 -23.52 0.72
CA GLU A 34 3.32 -22.81 1.98
C GLU A 34 2.83 -21.37 1.75
N ARG A 35 2.99 -20.82 0.53
CA ARG A 35 2.58 -19.45 0.21
C ARG A 35 1.11 -19.18 0.55
N GLY A 36 0.22 -20.16 0.36
CA GLY A 36 -1.19 -20.04 0.71
C GLY A 36 -1.41 -19.76 2.20
N MET A 37 -0.64 -20.42 3.08
CA MET A 37 -0.71 -20.20 4.53
C MET A 37 -0.22 -18.78 4.90
N PHE A 38 0.91 -18.35 4.35
CA PHE A 38 1.44 -17.00 4.62
C PHE A 38 0.53 -15.90 4.08
N MET A 39 -0.02 -16.06 2.88
CA MET A 39 -1.03 -15.15 2.33
C MET A 39 -2.31 -15.15 3.17
N GLY A 40 -2.70 -16.29 3.74
CA GLY A 40 -3.81 -16.40 4.69
C GLY A 40 -3.56 -15.63 5.99
N ILE A 41 -2.33 -15.66 6.51
CA ILE A 41 -1.94 -14.86 7.69
C ILE A 41 -2.03 -13.36 7.37
N ILE A 42 -1.46 -12.93 6.25
CA ILE A 42 -1.52 -11.52 5.80
C ILE A 42 -2.97 -11.07 5.61
N SER A 43 -3.80 -11.90 4.99
CA SER A 43 -5.23 -11.61 4.76
C SER A 43 -6.01 -11.55 6.07
N SER A 44 -5.65 -12.37 7.06
CA SER A 44 -6.27 -12.35 8.39
C SER A 44 -5.96 -11.05 9.13
N VAL A 45 -4.73 -10.54 9.02
CA VAL A 45 -4.36 -9.21 9.56
C VAL A 45 -5.21 -8.11 8.89
N TRP A 46 -5.42 -8.19 7.58
CA TRP A 46 -6.31 -7.28 6.85
C TRP A 46 -7.76 -7.33 7.32
N ALA A 47 -8.30 -8.53 7.56
CA ALA A 47 -9.66 -8.70 8.08
C ALA A 47 -9.81 -8.09 9.47
N ILE A 48 -8.87 -8.35 10.37
CA ILE A 48 -8.86 -7.78 11.73
C ILE A 48 -8.74 -6.26 11.67
N ALA A 49 -7.80 -5.73 10.88
CA ALA A 49 -7.61 -4.29 10.72
C ALA A 49 -8.86 -3.61 10.15
N SER A 50 -9.51 -4.23 9.17
CA SER A 50 -10.75 -3.72 8.55
C SER A 50 -11.93 -3.74 9.53
N GLY A 51 -11.98 -4.70 10.45
CA GLY A 51 -12.99 -4.75 11.50
C GLY A 51 -12.75 -3.74 12.65
N VAL A 52 -11.49 -3.57 13.06
CA VAL A 52 -11.11 -2.72 14.21
C VAL A 52 -11.00 -1.24 13.83
N GLY A 53 -10.64 -0.93 12.58
CA GLY A 53 -10.44 0.44 12.10
C GLY A 53 -11.67 1.36 12.24
N PRO A 54 -12.86 0.98 11.73
CA PRO A 54 -14.04 1.84 11.80
C PRO A 54 -14.52 2.16 13.22
N PRO A 55 -14.59 1.20 14.17
CA PRO A 55 -14.92 1.51 15.56
C PRO A 55 -13.96 2.52 16.20
N ILE A 56 -12.64 2.33 16.05
CA ILE A 56 -11.64 3.26 16.60
C ILE A 56 -11.78 4.64 15.95
N GLY A 57 -11.91 4.69 14.62
CA GLY A 57 -12.10 5.93 13.87
C GLY A 57 -13.38 6.67 14.29
N GLY A 58 -14.46 5.93 14.52
CA GLY A 58 -15.75 6.46 14.96
C GLY A 58 -15.67 7.09 16.35
N VAL A 59 -15.05 6.41 17.32
CA VAL A 59 -14.84 6.96 18.67
C VAL A 59 -13.96 8.21 18.62
N LEU A 60 -12.85 8.17 17.88
CA LEU A 60 -11.95 9.32 17.74
C LEU A 60 -12.64 10.53 17.09
N ALA A 61 -13.55 10.30 16.14
CA ALA A 61 -14.34 11.35 15.53
C ALA A 61 -15.37 11.96 16.52
N GLN A 62 -15.98 11.15 17.39
CA GLN A 62 -16.95 11.61 18.39
C GLN A 62 -16.32 12.50 19.47
N VAL A 63 -15.06 12.24 19.86
CA VAL A 63 -14.35 13.04 20.87
C VAL A 63 -13.56 14.22 20.27
N ASP A 64 -13.89 14.60 19.03
CA ASP A 64 -13.24 15.68 18.27
C ASP A 64 -11.71 15.51 18.08
N ALA A 65 -11.24 14.25 18.21
CA ALA A 65 -9.84 13.86 18.13
C ALA A 65 -9.49 13.23 16.77
N TRP A 66 -10.18 13.62 15.69
CA TRP A 66 -10.05 13.01 14.35
C TRP A 66 -8.60 13.00 13.81
N ARG A 67 -7.75 13.95 14.23
CA ARG A 67 -6.33 14.02 13.85
C ARG A 67 -5.54 12.79 14.32
N TRP A 68 -5.97 12.16 15.41
CA TRP A 68 -5.33 10.95 15.95
C TRP A 68 -5.42 9.75 15.02
N ILE A 69 -6.36 9.73 14.07
CA ILE A 69 -6.40 8.72 13.01
C ILE A 69 -5.09 8.73 12.22
N PHE A 70 -4.46 9.90 12.03
CA PHE A 70 -3.17 10.04 11.38
C PHE A 70 -2.01 9.76 12.34
N TYR A 71 -2.09 10.27 13.57
CA TYR A 71 -1.01 10.10 14.54
C TYR A 71 -0.83 8.64 14.97
N LEU A 72 -1.89 7.82 14.99
CA LEU A 72 -1.79 6.39 15.31
C LEU A 72 -1.05 5.59 14.23
N ASN A 73 -1.11 6.03 12.97
CA ASN A 73 -0.39 5.37 11.89
C ASN A 73 1.13 5.52 12.04
N LEU A 74 1.63 6.69 12.47
CA LEU A 74 3.07 6.93 12.62
C LEU A 74 3.81 5.92 13.52
N PRO A 75 3.41 5.66 14.77
CA PRO A 75 4.09 4.71 15.64
C PRO A 75 3.93 3.28 15.13
N LEU A 76 2.76 2.90 14.60
CA LEU A 76 2.55 1.57 14.01
C LEU A 76 3.48 1.33 12.81
N THR A 77 3.55 2.29 11.89
CA THR A 77 4.47 2.23 10.75
C THR A 77 5.93 2.29 11.20
N GLY A 78 6.26 3.07 12.23
CA GLY A 78 7.60 3.13 12.81
C GLY A 78 8.05 1.79 13.39
N ILE A 79 7.18 1.12 14.15
CA ILE A 79 7.44 -0.23 14.68
C ILE A 79 7.61 -1.22 13.52
N ALA A 80 6.71 -1.22 12.55
CA ALA A 80 6.82 -2.10 11.38
C ALA A 80 8.14 -1.87 10.61
N PHE A 81 8.54 -0.62 10.44
CA PHE A 81 9.80 -0.25 9.80
C PHE A 81 11.01 -0.78 10.58
N ILE A 82 11.05 -0.62 11.90
CA ILE A 82 12.13 -1.16 12.75
C ILE A 82 12.18 -2.69 12.66
N LEU A 83 11.03 -3.37 12.72
CA LEU A 83 10.97 -4.83 12.59
C LEU A 83 11.52 -5.29 11.24
N VAL A 84 11.14 -4.62 10.15
CA VAL A 84 11.67 -4.91 8.82
C VAL A 84 13.18 -4.67 8.78
N LEU A 85 13.67 -3.54 9.29
CA LEU A 85 15.11 -3.25 9.30
C LEU A 85 15.95 -4.29 10.06
N VAL A 86 15.43 -4.83 11.16
CA VAL A 86 16.18 -5.76 12.02
C VAL A 86 16.04 -7.21 11.54
N PHE A 87 14.85 -7.62 11.11
CA PHE A 87 14.53 -9.03 10.85
C PHE A 87 14.53 -9.41 9.36
N LEU A 88 14.32 -8.46 8.44
CA LEU A 88 14.25 -8.79 7.01
C LEU A 88 15.64 -9.12 6.46
N ARG A 89 15.82 -10.38 6.07
CA ARG A 89 17.04 -10.87 5.40
C ARG A 89 16.69 -11.38 4.01
N VAL A 90 16.81 -10.53 3.01
CA VAL A 90 16.57 -10.87 1.60
C VAL A 90 17.91 -10.92 0.85
N ARG A 91 18.06 -11.92 -0.02
CA ARG A 91 19.23 -12.00 -0.91
C ARG A 91 19.13 -10.89 -1.95
N THR A 92 20.01 -9.91 -1.85
CA THR A 92 20.06 -8.80 -2.82
C THR A 92 20.71 -9.28 -4.12
N PRO A 93 20.06 -9.13 -5.29
CA PRO A 93 20.68 -9.47 -6.56
C PRO A 93 21.96 -8.64 -6.79
N PRO A 94 23.05 -9.25 -7.31
CA PRO A 94 24.29 -8.54 -7.62
C PRO A 94 24.08 -7.51 -8.75
N GLY A 95 24.87 -6.43 -8.75
CA GLY A 95 24.86 -5.39 -9.79
C GLY A 95 24.65 -3.97 -9.26
N SER A 96 25.04 -2.97 -10.07
CA SER A 96 24.89 -1.56 -9.70
C SER A 96 23.42 -1.10 -9.75
N ILE A 97 23.06 -0.05 -9.01
CA ILE A 97 21.70 0.53 -9.05
C ILE A 97 21.33 0.94 -10.47
N ARG A 98 22.31 1.44 -11.24
CA ARG A 98 22.12 1.84 -12.63
C ARG A 98 21.72 0.67 -13.53
N ASP A 99 22.33 -0.51 -13.34
CA ASP A 99 22.01 -1.71 -14.11
C ASP A 99 20.62 -2.28 -13.75
N LYS A 100 20.16 -2.04 -12.53
CA LYS A 100 18.80 -2.41 -12.10
C LYS A 100 17.78 -1.45 -12.70
N LEU A 101 18.06 -0.15 -12.69
CA LEU A 101 17.19 0.88 -13.28
C LEU A 101 17.08 0.76 -14.81
N SER A 102 18.15 0.38 -15.50
CA SER A 102 18.14 0.22 -16.96
C SER A 102 17.29 -0.95 -17.44
N ARG A 103 16.98 -1.91 -16.57
CA ARG A 103 16.09 -3.04 -16.86
C ARG A 103 14.61 -2.72 -16.66
N LEU A 104 14.29 -1.55 -16.10
CA LEU A 104 12.91 -1.13 -15.90
C LEU A 104 12.28 -0.75 -17.24
N ASP A 105 11.15 -1.36 -17.56
CA ASP A 105 10.30 -0.90 -18.66
C ASP A 105 9.51 0.35 -18.22
N ILE A 106 10.14 1.51 -18.34
CA ILE A 106 9.55 2.78 -17.95
C ILE A 106 8.36 3.13 -18.84
N PHE A 107 8.44 2.85 -20.14
CA PHE A 107 7.38 3.18 -21.09
C PHE A 107 6.14 2.33 -20.85
N GLY A 108 6.29 1.02 -20.72
CA GLY A 108 5.19 0.11 -20.38
C GLY A 108 4.53 0.49 -19.05
N ASN A 109 5.34 0.78 -18.03
CA ASN A 109 4.82 1.23 -16.74
C ASN A 109 4.03 2.53 -16.83
N ILE A 110 4.50 3.54 -17.59
CA ILE A 110 3.76 4.80 -17.79
C ILE A 110 2.41 4.53 -18.46
N ILE A 111 2.38 3.70 -19.50
CA ILE A 111 1.15 3.37 -20.22
C ILE A 111 0.16 2.65 -19.29
N ILE A 112 0.63 1.68 -18.51
CA ILE A 112 -0.21 0.94 -17.56
C ILE A 112 -0.75 1.88 -16.48
N ILE A 113 0.10 2.72 -15.88
CA ILE A 113 -0.31 3.67 -14.85
C ILE A 113 -1.35 4.66 -15.40
N ALA A 114 -1.08 5.26 -16.57
CA ALA A 114 -2.00 6.22 -17.19
C ALA A 114 -3.33 5.55 -17.58
N GLY A 115 -3.26 4.39 -18.24
CA GLY A 115 -4.45 3.66 -18.69
C GLY A 115 -5.33 3.19 -17.54
N THR A 116 -4.73 2.60 -16.50
CA THR A 116 -5.48 2.17 -15.30
C THR A 116 -6.07 3.36 -14.54
N THR A 117 -5.31 4.46 -14.41
CA THR A 117 -5.82 5.68 -13.77
C THR A 117 -7.02 6.26 -14.52
N LEU A 118 -6.93 6.40 -15.85
CA LEU A 118 -8.03 6.92 -16.67
C LEU A 118 -9.27 6.02 -16.61
N ALA A 119 -9.07 4.70 -16.68
CA ALA A 119 -10.15 3.73 -16.56
C ALA A 119 -10.85 3.82 -15.19
N LEU A 120 -10.09 3.89 -14.10
CA LEU A 120 -10.63 4.03 -12.75
C LEU A 120 -11.36 5.35 -12.55
N ILE A 121 -10.84 6.47 -13.10
CA ILE A 121 -11.54 7.76 -13.06
C ILE A 121 -12.89 7.65 -13.78
N GLY A 122 -12.92 7.09 -14.98
CA GLY A 122 -14.16 6.90 -15.74
C GLY A 122 -15.18 6.05 -14.96
N LEU A 123 -14.73 4.94 -14.37
CA LEU A 123 -15.59 4.06 -13.57
C LEU A 123 -16.09 4.69 -12.27
N THR A 124 -15.25 5.48 -11.61
CA THR A 124 -15.59 6.10 -10.32
C THR A 124 -16.52 7.31 -10.50
N TRP A 125 -16.36 8.04 -11.61
CA TRP A 125 -17.16 9.24 -11.87
C TRP A 125 -18.46 8.93 -12.61
N GLY A 126 -18.51 7.83 -13.38
CA GLY A 126 -19.72 7.34 -14.00
C GLY A 126 -20.78 6.94 -12.97
N GLY A 127 -21.98 7.49 -13.12
CA GLY A 127 -23.13 7.27 -12.23
C GLY A 127 -23.11 8.05 -10.92
N VAL A 128 -22.00 8.73 -10.58
CA VAL A 128 -21.87 9.53 -9.35
C VAL A 128 -21.75 11.02 -9.68
N ALA A 129 -20.73 11.39 -10.47
CA ALA A 129 -20.47 12.78 -10.85
C ALA A 129 -21.04 13.10 -12.24
N TYR A 130 -21.06 12.11 -13.14
CA TYR A 130 -21.60 12.23 -14.49
C TYR A 130 -22.51 11.03 -14.78
N ALA A 131 -23.60 11.21 -15.52
CA ALA A 131 -24.48 10.10 -15.89
C ALA A 131 -23.75 9.12 -16.80
N TRP A 132 -24.07 7.83 -16.68
CA TRP A 132 -23.73 6.85 -17.71
C TRP A 132 -24.55 7.20 -18.96
N THR A 133 -23.86 7.46 -20.07
CA THR A 133 -24.47 7.56 -21.40
C THR A 133 -24.42 6.22 -22.10
#